data_AF-A0A9E1T3A4-F1
#
_entry.id   AF-A0A9E1T3A4-F1
#
_cell.length_a   1.000
_cell.length_b   1.000
_cell.length_c   1.000
_cell.angle_alpha   90.00
_cell.angle_beta   90.00
_cell.angle_gamma   90.00
#
_symmetry.space_group_name_H-M   'P 1'
#
loop_
_entity.id
_entity.type
_entity.pdbx_description
1 polymer ?
#
loop_
_entity_poly.entity_id
_entity_poly.type
_entity_poly.pdbx_seq_one_letter_code
_entity_poly.pdbx_strand_id
1 'polypeptide(L)' 'MTQAYNFSAGPAMMPKEVLLRIQEELIEYENSKASVMEISHRGVDFMEAAQKS' A
#
# COMPACT_ATOMS: atom_id res chain seq x y z
N MET A 1 12.23 -8.83 -17.84
CA MET A 1 12.61 -7.40 -17.88
C MET A 1 13.52 -7.11 -16.70
N THR A 2 14.58 -6.32 -16.91
CA THR A 2 15.48 -5.84 -15.85
C THR A 2 14.84 -4.63 -15.15
N GLN A 3 14.87 -4.60 -13.83
CA GLN A 3 14.40 -3.44 -13.05
C GLN A 3 15.38 -2.27 -13.25
N ALA A 4 14.85 -1.08 -13.53
CA ALA A 4 15.67 0.13 -13.65
C ALA A 4 16.15 0.61 -12.27
N TYR A 5 17.36 1.16 -12.20
CA TYR A 5 17.83 1.87 -11.02
C TYR A 5 17.26 3.30 -11.04
N ASN A 6 16.34 3.59 -10.13
CA ASN A 6 15.68 4.89 -10.03
C ASN A 6 16.40 5.79 -9.00
N PHE A 7 17.17 6.77 -9.49
CA PHE A 7 17.91 7.77 -8.69
C PHE A 7 17.17 9.12 -8.56
N SER A 8 15.85 9.14 -8.74
CA SER A 8 15.07 10.38 -8.66
C SER A 8 15.10 10.99 -7.26
N ALA A 9 15.17 12.33 -7.19
CA ALA A 9 15.19 13.07 -5.93
C ALA A 9 13.83 13.12 -5.20
N GLY A 10 12.72 12.83 -5.91
CA GLY A 10 11.36 12.86 -5.35
C GLY A 10 10.27 13.10 -6.42
N PRO A 11 9.19 12.28 -6.47
CA PRO A 11 9.04 10.98 -5.82
C PRO A 11 10.19 10.02 -6.21
N ALA A 12 10.50 9.06 -5.33
CA ALA A 12 11.69 8.22 -5.43
C ALA A 12 11.34 6.71 -5.48
N MET A 13 12.37 5.88 -5.58
CA MET A 13 12.22 4.42 -5.58
C MET A 13 11.59 3.93 -4.27
N MET A 14 10.59 3.05 -4.38
CA MET A 14 10.06 2.28 -3.24
C MET A 14 10.67 0.87 -3.20
N PRO A 15 10.81 0.25 -2.00
CA PRO A 15 11.19 -1.15 -1.89
C PRO A 15 10.25 -2.06 -2.67
N LYS A 16 10.79 -3.07 -3.36
CA LYS A 16 10.00 -3.96 -4.21
C LYS A 16 8.99 -4.77 -3.40
N GLU A 17 9.37 -5.17 -2.20
CA GLU A 17 8.55 -5.95 -1.28
C GLU A 17 7.29 -5.18 -0.87
N VAL A 18 7.40 -3.85 -0.69
CA VAL A 18 6.27 -2.98 -0.38
C VAL A 18 5.32 -2.88 -1.58
N LEU A 19 5.86 -2.71 -2.79
CA LEU A 19 5.07 -2.67 -4.02
C LEU A 19 4.30 -3.98 -4.26
N LEU A 20 4.95 -5.13 -4.02
CA LEU A 20 4.32 -6.44 -4.16
C LEU A 20 3.19 -6.63 -3.15
N ARG A 21 3.41 -6.25 -1.89
CA ARG A 21 2.37 -6.30 -0.87
C ARG A 21 1.17 -5.43 -1.22
N ILE A 22 1.40 -4.19 -1.67
CA ILE A 22 0.33 -3.28 -2.13
C ILE A 22 -0.44 -3.92 -3.28
N GLN A 23 0.26 -4.57 -4.23
CA GLN A 23 -0.38 -5.25 -5.36
C GLN A 23 -1.26 -6.43 -4.90
N GLU A 24 -0.79 -7.24 -3.95
CA GLU A 24 -1.51 -8.40 -3.41
C GLU A 24 -2.78 -7.97 -2.64
N GLU A 25 -2.71 -6.89 -1.86
CA GLU A 25 -3.81 -6.39 -1.02
C GLU A 25 -4.67 -5.30 -1.73
N LEU A 26 -4.44 -5.01 -3.02
CA LEU A 26 -5.07 -3.86 -3.68
C LEU A 26 -6.60 -3.96 -3.74
N ILE A 27 -7.11 -5.18 -3.97
CA ILE A 27 -8.54 -5.45 -4.13
C ILE A 27 -9.22 -5.68 -2.78
N GLU A 28 -8.54 -6.36 -1.85
CA GLU A 28 -9.04 -6.59 -0.51
C GLU A 28 -7.93 -6.30 0.50
N TYR A 29 -8.15 -5.25 1.30
CA TYR A 29 -7.24 -4.92 2.39
C TYR A 29 -7.53 -5.84 3.58
N GLU A 30 -6.55 -6.68 3.92
CA GLU A 30 -6.65 -7.69 4.98
C GLU A 30 -7.96 -8.50 4.90
N ASN A 31 -8.94 -8.27 5.78
CA ASN A 31 -10.25 -8.96 5.78
C ASN A 31 -11.44 -8.00 5.61
N SER A 32 -11.20 -6.81 5.08
CA SER A 32 -12.19 -5.73 4.99
C SER A 32 -13.23 -5.92 3.87
N LYS A 33 -13.03 -6.92 2.98
CA LYS A 33 -13.87 -7.16 1.79
C LYS A 33 -13.94 -5.97 0.82
N ALA A 34 -13.00 -5.03 0.91
CA ALA A 34 -12.89 -3.85 0.08
C ALA A 34 -11.44 -3.40 -0.06
N SER A 35 -11.13 -2.57 -1.05
CA SER A 35 -9.82 -1.95 -1.15
C SER A 35 -9.59 -0.95 0.00
N VAL A 36 -8.33 -0.74 0.39
CA VAL A 36 -7.96 0.37 1.30
C VAL A 36 -8.40 1.73 0.77
N MET A 37 -8.57 1.86 -0.54
CA MET A 37 -9.06 3.07 -1.20
C MET A 37 -10.59 3.27 -1.10
N GLU A 38 -11.33 2.23 -0.67
CA GLU A 38 -12.80 2.22 -0.62
C GLU A 38 -13.34 2.21 0.82
N ILE A 39 -12.51 1.88 1.81
CA ILE A 39 -12.88 1.89 3.22
C ILE A 39 -12.97 3.32 3.79
N SER A 40 -13.86 3.53 4.76
CA SER A 40 -14.01 4.81 5.44
C SER A 40 -12.75 5.20 6.19
N HIS A 41 -12.28 6.44 6.04
CA HIS A 41 -11.18 7.00 6.83
C HIS A 41 -11.46 7.06 8.35
N ARG A 42 -12.72 6.85 8.77
CA ARG A 42 -13.12 6.73 10.18
C ARG A 42 -13.42 5.29 10.61
N GLY A 43 -13.34 4.35 9.67
CA GLY A 43 -13.54 2.93 9.94
C GLY A 43 -12.38 2.34 10.73
N VAL A 44 -12.65 1.25 11.45
CA VAL A 44 -11.65 0.58 12.29
C VAL A 44 -10.44 0.14 11.47
N ASP A 45 -10.65 -0.49 10.31
CA ASP A 45 -9.57 -0.98 9.44
C ASP A 45 -8.60 0.13 9.00
N PHE A 46 -9.12 1.29 8.59
CA PHE A 46 -8.29 2.43 8.19
C PHE A 46 -7.57 3.06 9.39
N MET A 47 -8.28 3.22 10.51
CA MET A 47 -7.72 3.83 11.71
C MET A 47 -6.58 2.97 12.29
N GLU A 48 -6.73 1.64 12.29
CA GLU A 48 -5.68 0.72 12.67
C GLU A 48 -4.48 0.80 11.72
N ALA A 49 -4.72 0.79 10.41
CA ALA A 49 -3.67 0.94 9.40
C ALA A 49 -2.87 2.25 9.57
N ALA A 50 -3.57 3.36 9.81
CA ALA A 50 -2.96 4.68 9.98
C ALA A 50 -2.17 4.83 11.29
N GLN A 51 -2.41 3.97 12.28
CA GLN A 51 -1.74 4.00 13.59
C GLN A 51 -0.59 2.98 13.70
N LYS A 52 -0.52 1.99 12.80
CA LYS A 52 0.62 1.05 12.73
C LYS A 52 1.90 1.85 12.42
N SER A 53 2.85 1.85 13.36
CA SER A 53 4.18 2.49 13.26
C SER A 53 5.24 1.53 12.73
#